data_AF-A0A418V5C9-F1
#
_entry.id   AF-A0A418V5C9-F1
#
_cell.length_a   1.000
_cell.length_b   1.000
_cell.length_c   1.000
_cell.angle_alpha   90.00
_cell.angle_beta   90.00
_cell.angle_gamma   90.00
#
_symmetry.space_group_name_H-M   'P 1'
#
loop_
_entity.id
_entity.type
_entity.pdbx_description
1 polymer ?
#
loop_
_entity_poly.entity_id
_entity_poly.type
_entity_poly.pdbx_seq_one_letter_code
_entity_poly.pdbx_strand_id
1 'polypeptide(L)'
;MEDLIKGRLGGADGYDIRCAIDGDKIVGRAGGKLHGKDIELEITESGVQGSVGSESVRIELADGELKGNVGNQKVTLRGVDRVTGFMGEPIVGWNIVAQQQGERLSGQLGSTVLGRNFDLELGSAPGWVGALVAVVAFYALEPRASVSA
;
A
#
# COMPACT_ATOMS: atom_id res chain seq x y z
N MET A 1 -20.40 -4.47 -8.37
CA MET A 1 -20.30 -3.58 -7.20
C MET A 1 -18.84 -3.20 -7.17
N GLU A 2 -18.53 -1.94 -7.47
CA GLU A 2 -17.14 -1.48 -7.48
C GLU A 2 -16.80 -1.06 -6.05
N ASP A 3 -15.86 -1.76 -5.40
CA ASP A 3 -15.38 -1.34 -4.10
C ASP A 3 -14.35 -0.22 -4.31
N LEU A 4 -14.58 0.92 -3.67
CA LEU A 4 -13.73 2.09 -3.82
C LEU A 4 -12.86 2.26 -2.58
N ILE A 5 -11.57 2.03 -2.73
CA ILE A 5 -10.57 2.43 -1.73
C ILE A 5 -10.25 3.90 -1.93
N LYS A 6 -10.53 4.74 -0.93
CA LYS A 6 -10.18 6.16 -0.99
C LYS A 6 -9.69 6.67 0.36
N GLY A 7 -8.75 7.59 0.34
CA GLY A 7 -8.30 8.20 1.59
C GLY A 7 -7.04 9.03 1.42
N ARG A 8 -6.28 9.16 2.50
CA ARG A 8 -5.11 10.05 2.55
C ARG A 8 -3.92 9.38 3.22
N LEU A 9 -2.73 9.64 2.69
CA LEU A 9 -1.44 9.26 3.26
C LEU A 9 -0.65 10.52 3.61
N GLY A 10 -0.24 10.69 4.87
CA GLY A 10 0.67 11.76 5.32
C GLY A 10 0.03 12.96 6.02
N GLY A 11 -1.23 12.88 6.46
CA GLY A 11 -1.88 13.98 7.19
C GLY A 11 -2.19 15.20 6.32
N ALA A 12 -2.09 16.43 6.85
CA ALA A 12 -2.54 17.66 6.17
C ALA A 12 -1.80 17.94 4.85
N ASP A 13 -0.48 17.71 4.80
CA ASP A 13 0.34 17.84 3.59
C ASP A 13 0.45 16.50 2.81
N GLY A 14 -0.46 15.58 3.10
CA GLY A 14 -0.47 14.23 2.56
C GLY A 14 -1.06 14.13 1.16
N TYR A 15 -0.92 12.94 0.59
CA TYR A 15 -1.39 12.58 -0.73
C TYR A 15 -2.76 11.90 -0.68
N ASP A 16 -3.63 12.21 -1.64
CA ASP A 16 -4.89 11.52 -1.83
C ASP A 16 -4.64 10.15 -2.51
N ILE A 17 -5.33 9.11 -2.05
CA ILE A 17 -5.33 7.78 -2.66
C ILE A 17 -6.75 7.50 -3.13
N ARG A 18 -6.91 7.05 -4.38
CA ARG A 18 -8.19 6.60 -4.94
C ARG A 18 -7.97 5.40 -5.85
N CYS A 19 -8.47 4.25 -5.45
CA CYS A 19 -8.42 3.02 -6.21
C CYS A 19 -9.81 2.39 -6.24
N ALA A 20 -10.19 1.86 -7.39
CA ALA A 20 -11.35 1.00 -7.54
C ALA A 20 -10.88 -0.46 -7.60
N ILE A 21 -11.67 -1.34 -7.00
CA ILE A 21 -11.52 -2.78 -7.10
C ILE A 21 -12.62 -3.29 -8.01
N ASP A 22 -12.22 -3.97 -9.08
CA ASP A 22 -13.09 -4.65 -10.02
C ASP A 22 -12.68 -6.13 -10.11
N GLY A 23 -13.38 -6.97 -9.35
CA GLY A 23 -13.03 -8.38 -9.18
C GLY A 23 -11.63 -8.53 -8.59
N ASP A 24 -10.72 -9.09 -9.37
CA ASP A 24 -9.33 -9.33 -8.98
C ASP A 24 -8.40 -8.16 -9.33
N LYS A 25 -8.91 -7.08 -9.93
CA LYS A 25 -8.08 -5.93 -10.34
C LYS A 25 -8.26 -4.75 -9.39
N ILE A 26 -7.15 -4.09 -9.07
CA ILE A 26 -7.10 -2.85 -8.30
C ILE A 26 -6.50 -1.78 -9.22
N VAL A 27 -7.33 -0.82 -9.64
CA VAL A 27 -6.91 0.24 -10.55
C VAL A 27 -7.17 1.58 -9.91
N GLY A 28 -6.21 2.49 -9.95
CA GLY A 28 -6.37 3.78 -9.31
C GLY A 28 -5.23 4.74 -9.51
N ARG A 29 -5.22 5.76 -8.65
CA ARG A 29 -4.20 6.79 -8.63
C ARG A 29 -3.89 7.19 -7.19
N ALA A 30 -2.61 7.32 -6.90
CA ALA A 30 -2.13 7.91 -5.65
C ALA A 30 -1.43 9.24 -5.95
N GLY A 31 -1.71 10.27 -5.18
CA GLY A 31 -1.13 11.61 -5.30
C GLY A 31 -2.10 12.67 -5.82
N GLY A 32 -1.63 13.92 -5.80
CA GLY A 32 -2.39 15.07 -6.27
C GLY A 32 -2.52 15.15 -7.80
N LYS A 33 -3.31 16.10 -8.30
CA LYS A 33 -3.62 16.25 -9.74
C LYS A 33 -2.40 16.35 -10.65
N LEU A 34 -1.29 16.96 -10.20
CA LEU A 34 -0.08 17.16 -11.02
C LEU A 34 1.01 16.09 -10.88
N HIS A 35 1.14 15.45 -9.71
CA HIS A 35 2.23 14.49 -9.43
C HIS A 35 1.73 13.09 -9.04
N GLY A 36 0.47 12.77 -9.36
CA GLY A 36 -0.07 11.44 -9.07
C GLY A 36 0.56 10.34 -9.92
N LYS A 37 0.61 9.14 -9.35
CA LYS A 37 1.09 7.91 -9.96
C LYS A 37 -0.09 6.95 -10.10
N ASP A 38 -0.21 6.36 -11.28
CA ASP A 38 -1.26 5.38 -11.55
C ASP A 38 -0.88 4.04 -10.92
N ILE A 39 -1.86 3.37 -10.32
CA ILE A 39 -1.72 2.08 -9.67
C ILE A 39 -2.55 1.09 -10.48
N GLU A 40 -1.92 0.02 -10.94
CA GLU A 40 -2.60 -1.09 -11.61
C GLU A 40 -2.06 -2.40 -11.03
N LEU A 41 -2.88 -3.07 -10.22
CA LEU A 41 -2.54 -4.33 -9.58
C LEU A 41 -3.60 -5.38 -9.91
N GLU A 42 -3.18 -6.62 -9.90
CA GLU A 42 -4.00 -7.81 -10.11
C GLU A 42 -3.72 -8.80 -8.99
N ILE A 43 -4.77 -9.18 -8.28
CA ILE A 43 -4.77 -10.23 -7.26
C ILE A 43 -4.81 -11.56 -8.00
N THR A 44 -3.87 -12.44 -7.70
CA THR A 44 -3.78 -13.78 -8.27
C THR A 44 -3.92 -14.82 -7.16
N GLU A 45 -4.10 -16.08 -7.54
CA GLU A 45 -4.11 -17.19 -6.58
C GLU A 45 -2.82 -17.28 -5.75
N SER A 46 -1.70 -16.80 -6.31
CA SER A 46 -0.38 -16.84 -5.69
C SER A 46 0.03 -15.54 -5.01
N GLY A 47 -0.76 -14.46 -5.08
CA GLY A 47 -0.42 -13.17 -4.47
C GLY A 47 -0.98 -11.98 -5.22
N VAL A 48 -0.14 -10.99 -5.50
CA VAL A 48 -0.49 -9.75 -6.21
C VAL A 48 0.63 -9.33 -7.15
N GLN A 49 0.30 -8.98 -8.38
CA GLN A 49 1.25 -8.48 -9.37
C GLN A 49 0.73 -7.22 -10.06
N GLY A 50 1.61 -6.40 -10.62
CA GLY A 50 1.21 -5.22 -11.38
C GLY A 50 2.29 -4.14 -11.40
N SER A 51 1.86 -2.88 -11.33
CA SER A 51 2.74 -1.73 -11.37
C SER A 51 2.18 -0.51 -10.64
N VAL A 52 3.09 0.40 -10.29
CA VAL A 52 2.76 1.75 -9.85
C VAL A 52 3.65 2.77 -10.56
N GLY A 53 3.05 3.65 -11.34
CA GLY A 53 3.77 4.55 -12.22
C GLY A 53 4.63 3.77 -13.23
N SER A 54 5.96 3.85 -13.09
CA SER A 54 6.94 3.14 -13.93
C SER A 54 7.53 1.90 -13.26
N GLU A 55 7.09 1.59 -12.05
CA GLU A 55 7.72 0.62 -11.16
C GLU A 55 6.88 -0.65 -11.08
N SER A 56 7.53 -1.81 -11.05
CA SER A 56 6.84 -3.10 -10.98
C SER A 56 6.44 -3.47 -9.55
N VAL A 57 5.32 -4.16 -9.40
CA VAL A 57 4.86 -4.70 -8.12
C VAL A 57 4.72 -6.21 -8.27
N ARG A 58 5.36 -6.97 -7.39
CA ARG A 58 5.20 -8.43 -7.31
C ARG A 58 5.28 -8.87 -5.87
N ILE A 59 4.18 -9.37 -5.35
CA ILE A 59 4.00 -9.85 -3.99
C ILE A 59 3.43 -11.27 -4.08
N GLU A 60 4.00 -12.20 -3.35
CA GLU A 60 3.60 -13.61 -3.33
C GLU A 60 3.11 -13.99 -1.93
N LEU A 61 2.06 -14.80 -1.86
CA LEU A 61 1.58 -15.38 -0.62
C LEU A 61 2.42 -16.61 -0.28
N ALA A 62 3.23 -16.50 0.78
CA ALA A 62 4.08 -17.58 1.28
C ALA A 62 4.02 -17.65 2.80
N ASP A 63 3.75 -18.85 3.34
CA ASP A 63 3.66 -19.12 4.79
C ASP A 63 2.62 -18.26 5.53
N GLY A 64 1.52 -17.89 4.86
CA GLY A 64 0.50 -17.00 5.42
C GLY A 64 0.90 -15.53 5.46
N GLU A 65 1.95 -15.15 4.73
CA GLU A 65 2.48 -13.79 4.65
C GLU A 65 2.57 -13.37 3.18
N LEU A 66 2.31 -12.10 2.90
CA LEU A 66 2.50 -11.53 1.58
C LEU A 66 3.92 -10.97 1.51
N LYS A 67 4.78 -11.55 0.66
CA LYS A 67 6.21 -11.21 0.53
C LYS A 67 6.57 -10.91 -0.91
N GLY A 68 7.34 -9.87 -1.15
CA GLY A 68 7.85 -9.61 -2.49
C GLY A 68 8.49 -8.25 -2.60
N ASN A 69 8.28 -7.56 -3.72
CA ASN A 69 8.89 -6.27 -4.01
C ASN A 69 7.87 -5.28 -4.59
N VAL A 70 8.04 -4.02 -4.21
CA VAL A 70 7.45 -2.85 -4.85
C VAL A 70 8.63 -2.03 -5.39
N GLY A 71 8.81 -2.04 -6.71
CA GLY A 71 10.02 -1.59 -7.38
C GLY A 71 11.26 -2.27 -6.82
N ASN A 72 12.19 -1.49 -6.25
CA ASN A 72 13.42 -2.00 -5.64
C ASN A 72 13.29 -2.34 -4.14
N GLN A 73 12.14 -2.09 -3.51
CA GLN A 73 11.98 -2.31 -2.07
C GLN A 73 11.31 -3.66 -1.78
N LYS A 74 11.89 -4.43 -0.86
CA LYS A 74 11.28 -5.64 -0.33
C LYS A 74 10.07 -5.29 0.53
N VAL A 75 8.98 -6.02 0.41
CA VAL A 75 7.77 -5.82 1.22
C VAL A 75 7.41 -7.14 1.88
N THR A 76 7.01 -7.09 3.14
CA THR A 76 6.37 -8.18 3.86
C THR A 76 5.14 -7.64 4.58
N LEU A 77 3.98 -8.28 4.39
CA LEU A 77 2.72 -7.98 5.08
C LEU A 77 2.15 -9.26 5.69
N ARG A 78 1.51 -9.12 6.85
CA ARG A 78 0.92 -10.21 7.62
C ARG A 78 -0.39 -9.76 8.24
N GLY A 79 -1.36 -10.67 8.31
CA GLY A 79 -2.68 -10.42 8.89
C GLY A 79 -3.69 -9.86 7.88
N VAL A 80 -4.96 -9.83 8.31
CA VAL A 80 -6.11 -9.42 7.50
C VAL A 80 -6.64 -8.07 7.99
N ASP A 81 -7.27 -8.04 9.18
CA ASP A 81 -7.84 -6.81 9.74
C ASP A 81 -6.80 -5.98 10.49
N ARG A 82 -5.89 -6.66 11.19
CA ARG A 82 -4.70 -6.06 11.79
C ARG A 82 -3.52 -6.45 10.92
N VAL A 83 -3.04 -5.50 10.13
CA VAL A 83 -1.93 -5.73 9.19
C VAL A 83 -0.65 -5.24 9.82
N THR A 84 0.37 -6.09 9.87
CA THR A 84 1.73 -5.70 10.23
C THR A 84 2.70 -6.07 9.13
N GLY A 85 3.83 -5.39 9.07
CA GLY A 85 4.77 -5.64 8.00
C GLY A 85 5.99 -4.75 8.02
N PHE A 86 6.76 -4.86 6.94
CA PHE A 86 7.97 -4.09 6.74
C PHE A 86 8.19 -3.85 5.25
N MET A 87 8.62 -2.64 4.89
CA MET A 87 9.07 -2.29 3.54
C MET A 87 10.51 -1.80 3.57
N GLY A 88 11.37 -2.36 2.73
CA GLY A 88 12.75 -1.97 2.50
C GLY A 88 13.76 -2.88 3.19
N GLU A 89 14.94 -2.33 3.48
CA GLU A 89 16.05 -3.08 4.06
C GLU A 89 16.02 -3.09 5.60
N PRO A 90 16.61 -4.09 6.27
CA PRO A 90 16.50 -4.26 7.72
C PRO A 90 16.92 -3.05 8.57
N ILE A 91 17.77 -2.16 8.04
CA ILE A 91 18.35 -1.03 8.79
C ILE A 91 17.65 0.31 8.47
N VAL A 92 17.20 0.50 7.22
CA VAL A 92 16.63 1.77 6.71
C VAL A 92 15.18 1.66 6.24
N GLY A 93 14.54 0.52 6.51
CA GLY A 93 13.17 0.27 6.09
C GLY A 93 12.09 0.83 7.02
N TRP A 94 10.86 0.57 6.61
CA TRP A 94 9.64 1.20 7.09
C TRP A 94 8.75 0.13 7.71
N ASN A 95 8.49 0.25 9.01
CA ASN A 95 7.51 -0.60 9.69
C ASN A 95 6.11 -0.30 9.18
N ILE A 96 5.29 -1.32 9.03
CA ILE A 96 3.91 -1.20 8.57
C ILE A 96 3.02 -1.68 9.70
N VAL A 97 2.11 -0.82 10.14
CA VAL A 97 1.08 -1.20 11.12
C VAL A 97 -0.22 -0.57 10.69
N ALA A 98 -1.27 -1.38 10.53
CA ALA A 98 -2.59 -0.93 10.16
C ALA A 98 -3.65 -1.71 10.92
N GLN A 99 -4.78 -1.05 11.20
CA GLN A 99 -5.93 -1.64 11.86
C GLN A 99 -7.20 -1.23 11.12
N GLN A 100 -7.94 -2.22 10.65
CA GLN A 100 -9.26 -2.06 10.09
C GLN A 100 -10.28 -2.02 11.22
N GLN A 101 -11.22 -1.08 11.13
CA GLN A 101 -12.39 -0.93 11.98
C GLN A 101 -13.60 -0.67 11.07
N GLY A 102 -14.40 -1.72 10.84
CA GLY A 102 -15.46 -1.67 9.84
C GLY A 102 -14.90 -1.45 8.44
N GLU A 103 -15.42 -0.46 7.73
CA GLU A 103 -14.99 -0.11 6.37
C GLU A 103 -13.80 0.86 6.34
N ARG A 104 -13.15 1.14 7.48
CA ARG A 104 -12.04 2.10 7.57
C ARG A 104 -10.75 1.40 8.01
N LEU A 105 -9.65 1.72 7.37
CA LEU A 105 -8.30 1.26 7.70
C LEU A 105 -7.43 2.45 8.05
N SER A 106 -6.94 2.47 9.28
CA SER A 106 -5.99 3.47 9.76
C SER A 106 -4.65 2.81 10.08
N GLY A 107 -3.54 3.45 9.72
CA GLY A 107 -2.23 2.88 9.96
C GLY A 107 -1.09 3.89 9.85
N GLN A 108 0.12 3.37 10.01
CA GLN A 108 1.37 4.09 9.88
C GLN A 108 2.38 3.27 9.08
N LEU A 109 3.10 3.96 8.20
CA LEU A 109 4.27 3.47 7.47
C LEU A 109 5.50 4.19 8.02
N GLY A 110 6.48 3.46 8.56
CA GLY A 110 7.69 4.01 9.17
C GLY A 110 7.65 4.10 10.69
N SER A 111 8.58 4.89 11.23
CA SER A 111 8.70 5.14 12.68
C SER A 111 7.86 6.34 13.12
N THR A 112 7.72 6.56 14.43
CA THR A 112 7.02 7.74 14.96
C THR A 112 7.62 9.08 14.50
N VAL A 113 8.91 9.11 14.14
CA VAL A 113 9.65 10.35 13.80
C VAL A 113 9.65 10.63 12.30
N LEU A 114 9.75 9.59 11.46
CA LEU A 114 9.84 9.74 9.99
C LEU A 114 8.63 9.14 9.26
N GLY A 115 7.74 8.48 9.98
CA GLY A 115 6.64 7.74 9.40
C GLY A 115 5.48 8.60 8.91
N ARG A 116 4.71 8.03 8.00
CA ARG A 116 3.48 8.61 7.45
C ARG A 116 2.29 7.83 7.98
N ASN A 117 1.38 8.53 8.61
CA ASN A 117 0.07 7.96 8.93
C ASN A 117 -0.78 7.92 7.67
N PHE A 118 -1.61 6.91 7.53
CA PHE A 118 -2.59 6.84 6.46
C PHE A 118 -3.95 6.44 7.03
N ASP A 119 -4.97 6.88 6.33
CA ASP A 119 -6.35 6.56 6.63
C ASP A 119 -7.11 6.37 5.32
N LEU A 120 -7.71 5.19 5.16
CA LEU A 120 -8.42 4.75 3.97
C LEU A 120 -9.81 4.26 4.33
N GLU A 121 -10.81 4.66 3.55
CA GLU A 121 -12.08 3.97 3.44
C GLU A 121 -11.91 2.82 2.45
N LEU A 122 -12.24 1.61 2.86
CA LEU A 122 -12.08 0.36 2.11
C LEU A 122 -13.38 -0.11 1.44
N GLY A 123 -14.53 0.37 1.89
CA GLY A 123 -15.81 -0.25 1.55
C GLY A 123 -15.82 -1.70 2.04
N SER A 124 -16.01 -2.65 1.13
CA SER A 124 -16.00 -4.09 1.44
C SER A 124 -14.60 -4.71 1.34
N ALA A 125 -13.58 -3.94 0.93
CA ALA A 125 -12.25 -4.47 0.70
C ALA A 125 -11.57 -4.94 2.01
N PRO A 126 -10.85 -6.07 2.00
CA PRO A 126 -10.09 -6.52 3.15
C PRO A 126 -8.96 -5.57 3.55
N GLY A 127 -8.62 -5.54 4.84
CA GLY A 127 -7.59 -4.66 5.40
C GLY A 127 -6.21 -4.83 4.75
N TRP A 128 -5.83 -6.06 4.39
CA TRP A 128 -4.57 -6.33 3.69
C TRP A 128 -4.51 -5.67 2.31
N VAL A 129 -5.64 -5.56 1.59
CA VAL A 129 -5.71 -4.88 0.29
C VAL A 129 -5.46 -3.39 0.48
N GLY A 130 -6.14 -2.78 1.46
CA GLY A 130 -5.92 -1.38 1.81
C GLY A 130 -4.49 -1.09 2.25
N ALA A 131 -3.88 -1.98 3.04
CA ALA A 131 -2.50 -1.84 3.47
C ALA A 131 -1.52 -1.95 2.29
N LEU A 132 -1.73 -2.88 1.36
CA LEU A 132 -0.92 -3.02 0.16
C LEU A 132 -1.02 -1.76 -0.72
N VAL A 133 -2.22 -1.23 -0.95
CA VAL A 133 -2.43 0.02 -1.68
C VAL A 133 -1.70 1.19 -1.00
N ALA A 134 -1.75 1.28 0.34
CA ALA A 134 -1.03 2.31 1.07
C ALA A 134 0.50 2.20 0.89
N VAL A 135 1.06 0.99 0.92
CA VAL A 135 2.50 0.74 0.72
C VAL A 135 2.94 1.09 -0.70
N VAL A 136 2.16 0.66 -1.70
CA VAL A 136 2.41 0.95 -3.11
C VAL A 136 2.35 2.45 -3.39
N ALA A 137 1.34 3.13 -2.85
CA ALA A 137 1.21 4.58 -2.92
C ALA A 137 2.39 5.30 -2.24
N PHE A 138 2.81 4.81 -1.08
CA PHE A 138 3.92 5.38 -0.32
C PHE A 138 5.24 5.29 -1.09
N TYR A 139 5.57 4.11 -1.62
CA TYR A 139 6.76 3.92 -2.45
C TYR A 139 6.78 4.88 -3.65
N ALA A 140 5.63 5.06 -4.30
CA ALA A 140 5.53 5.87 -5.51
C ALA A 140 5.62 7.39 -5.28
N LEU A 141 5.29 7.85 -4.07
CA LEU A 141 5.13 9.28 -3.75
C LEU A 141 6.16 9.81 -2.77
N GLU A 142 6.79 8.96 -1.98
CA GLU A 142 7.86 9.34 -1.06
C GLU A 142 9.22 9.04 -1.71
N PRO A 143 9.98 10.05 -2.19
CA PRO A 143 11.25 9.82 -2.87
C PRO A 143 12.23 9.02 -2.02
N ARG A 144 12.18 9.19 -0.69
CA ARG A 144 13.00 8.44 0.27
C ARG A 144 12.68 6.96 0.34
N ALA A 145 11.45 6.57 0.01
CA ALA A 145 11.06 5.16 -0.05
C ALA A 145 11.61 4.49 -1.32
N SER A 146 11.76 5.23 -2.42
CA SER A 146 12.33 4.71 -3.68
C SER A 146 13.86 4.66 -3.72
N VAL A 147 14.54 5.39 -2.83
CA VAL A 147 16.01 5.41 -2.77
C VAL A 147 16.49 4.18 -2.00
N SER A 148 17.09 3.23 -2.73
CA SER A 148 17.98 2.23 -2.13
C SER A 148 19.24 2.93 -1.64
N ALA A 149 19.57 2.75 -0.36
CA ALA A 149 20.84 3.24 0.22
C ALA A 149 22.06 2.62 -0.46
#